data_AF-A0A183JQ21-F1
#
_entry.id   AF-A0A183JQ21-F1
#
_cell.length_a   1.000
_cell.length_b   1.000
_cell.length_c   1.000
_cell.angle_alpha   90.00
_cell.angle_beta   90.00
_cell.angle_gamma   90.00
#
_symmetry.space_group_name_H-M   'P 1'
#
loop_
_entity.id
_entity.type
_entity.pdbx_description
1 polymer ?
#
loop_
_entity_poly.entity_id
_entity_poly.type
_entity_poly.pdbx_seq_one_letter_code
_entity_poly.pdbx_strand_id
1 'polypeptide(L)'
;MSGGVSTFQSSGTTGLDSPTTSKGFIECDRQLVVLCSEKQARVVALPSQNCLYKVKITETSQVVRASVQRLRPSHNSGTSTASFLACYLANGHFVAFSLPSLRLLMDVDYLPYTECVSRSFAFGQYGQSVYLVSPSELTKITWASDVCANLRDMQGEIFLPSNMPEPPKKNFFKNLLSGTLVSSLDRDELCKFDHITTSCHSSFAEFS
;
A
#
# COMPACT_ATOMS: atom_id res chain seq x y z
N MET A 1 -69.84 26.41 -38.66
CA MET A 1 -68.89 25.39 -38.16
C MET A 1 -68.87 24.24 -39.16
N SER A 2 -67.79 24.09 -39.93
CA SER A 2 -67.34 22.81 -40.48
C SER A 2 -66.05 23.05 -41.24
N GLY A 3 -64.93 22.68 -40.64
CA GLY A 3 -63.64 22.54 -41.33
C GLY A 3 -63.51 21.09 -41.78
N GLY A 4 -63.17 20.89 -43.05
CA GLY A 4 -62.84 19.58 -43.60
C GLY A 4 -61.38 19.23 -43.37
N VAL A 5 -61.10 17.96 -43.09
CA VAL A 5 -59.77 17.34 -43.26
C VAL A 5 -59.97 15.94 -43.84
N SER A 6 -59.22 15.70 -44.91
CA SER A 6 -59.11 14.49 -45.72
C SER A 6 -58.33 13.36 -45.03
N THR A 7 -58.81 12.14 -45.22
CA THR A 7 -58.17 10.83 -44.97
C THR A 7 -56.99 10.57 -45.93
N PHE A 8 -55.95 9.83 -45.54
CA PHE A 8 -55.39 8.66 -46.27
C PHE A 8 -54.33 7.85 -45.45
N GLN A 9 -54.71 6.59 -45.15
CA GLN A 9 -54.02 5.27 -45.04
C GLN A 9 -52.51 5.20 -44.69
N SER A 10 -52.06 4.51 -43.62
CA SER A 10 -52.02 3.06 -43.29
C SER A 10 -50.89 2.26 -43.96
N SER A 11 -50.04 1.60 -43.14
CA SER A 11 -49.46 0.25 -43.35
C SER A 11 -48.51 -0.10 -42.19
N GLY A 12 -48.71 -1.24 -41.54
CA GLY A 12 -47.96 -1.71 -40.36
C GLY A 12 -46.83 -2.70 -40.65
N THR A 13 -46.32 -3.29 -39.55
CA THR A 13 -45.64 -4.60 -39.30
C THR A 13 -44.55 -4.40 -38.23
N THR A 14 -44.74 -4.77 -36.95
CA THR A 14 -44.44 -6.06 -36.28
C THR A 14 -42.98 -6.54 -36.36
N GLY A 15 -42.34 -6.74 -35.19
CA GLY A 15 -41.06 -7.45 -34.98
C GLY A 15 -39.99 -6.52 -34.39
N LEU A 16 -39.90 -6.36 -33.07
CA LEU A 16 -39.14 -7.19 -32.13
C LEU A 16 -37.66 -7.34 -32.52
N ASP A 17 -36.82 -6.42 -32.03
CA ASP A 17 -35.41 -6.69 -31.75
C ASP A 17 -34.95 -5.93 -30.49
N SER A 18 -34.76 -6.73 -29.44
CA SER A 18 -33.95 -6.59 -28.23
C SER A 18 -33.37 -5.22 -27.84
N PRO A 19 -33.67 -4.68 -26.64
CA PRO A 19 -32.78 -3.72 -26.01
C PRO A 19 -31.54 -4.49 -25.54
N THR A 20 -30.47 -4.47 -26.34
CA THR A 20 -29.15 -4.84 -25.85
C THR A 20 -28.90 -4.01 -24.60
N THR A 21 -28.88 -4.66 -23.44
CA THR A 21 -28.63 -4.03 -22.15
C THR A 21 -27.15 -3.67 -22.07
N SER A 22 -26.72 -2.71 -22.90
CA SER A 22 -25.59 -1.89 -22.53
C SER A 22 -26.08 -1.08 -21.34
N LYS A 23 -25.63 -1.40 -20.13
CA LYS A 23 -25.71 -0.47 -19.00
C LYS A 23 -24.99 0.80 -19.46
N GLY A 24 -25.76 1.72 -20.03
CA GLY A 24 -25.28 2.77 -20.90
C GLY A 24 -24.40 3.71 -20.09
N PHE A 25 -23.12 3.72 -20.43
CA PHE A 25 -22.26 4.85 -20.12
C PHE A 25 -22.81 6.03 -20.93
N ILE A 26 -23.56 6.92 -20.30
CA ILE A 26 -24.01 8.18 -20.93
C ILE A 26 -22.74 9.01 -21.15
N GLU A 27 -22.57 9.63 -22.31
CA GLU A 27 -21.35 10.38 -22.69
C GLU A 27 -20.97 11.54 -21.72
N CYS A 28 -21.93 11.94 -20.86
CA CYS A 28 -21.78 12.94 -19.79
C CYS A 28 -21.22 12.37 -18.47
N ASP A 29 -21.21 11.04 -18.28
CA ASP A 29 -20.81 10.36 -17.04
C ASP A 29 -19.28 10.15 -16.96
N ARG A 30 -18.52 11.23 -17.10
CA ARG A 30 -17.04 11.19 -17.12
C ARG A 30 -16.39 11.06 -15.74
N GLN A 31 -17.17 11.25 -14.67
CA GLN A 31 -16.70 11.19 -13.30
C GLN A 31 -17.36 10.04 -12.57
N LEU A 32 -16.54 9.26 -11.87
CA LEU A 32 -16.99 8.12 -11.08
C LEU A 32 -16.68 8.36 -9.61
N VAL A 33 -17.61 8.01 -8.74
CA VAL A 33 -17.42 7.95 -7.29
C VAL A 33 -17.48 6.49 -6.86
N VAL A 34 -16.48 6.08 -6.08
CA VAL A 34 -16.46 4.77 -5.43
C VAL A 34 -16.94 4.94 -4.00
N LEU A 35 -18.07 4.31 -3.68
CA LEU A 35 -18.63 4.28 -2.33
C LEU A 35 -18.34 2.91 -1.73
N CYS A 36 -17.63 2.87 -0.61
CA CYS A 36 -17.38 1.64 0.14
C CYS A 36 -18.07 1.74 1.50
N SER A 37 -18.92 0.76 1.81
CA SER A 37 -19.46 0.55 3.15
C SER A 37 -18.72 -0.62 3.83
N GLU A 38 -19.11 -0.94 5.06
CA GLU A 38 -18.56 -2.08 5.80
C GLU A 38 -18.74 -3.45 5.12
N LYS A 39 -19.72 -3.59 4.20
CA LYS A 39 -20.13 -4.88 3.62
C LYS A 39 -20.25 -4.87 2.10
N GLN A 40 -20.32 -3.70 1.47
CA GLN A 40 -20.56 -3.56 0.03
C GLN A 40 -19.77 -2.38 -0.54
N ALA A 41 -19.39 -2.46 -1.81
CA ALA A 41 -18.89 -1.34 -2.59
C ALA A 41 -19.78 -1.07 -3.80
N ARG A 42 -19.82 0.18 -4.22
CA ARG A 42 -20.56 0.66 -5.40
C ARG A 42 -19.73 1.65 -6.18
N VAL A 43 -19.85 1.62 -7.50
CA VAL A 43 -19.32 2.66 -8.38
C VAL A 43 -20.51 3.38 -9.00
N VAL A 44 -20.57 4.68 -8.75
CA VAL A 44 -21.66 5.56 -9.16
C VAL A 44 -21.10 6.59 -10.13
N ALA A 45 -21.78 6.77 -11.26
CA ALA A 45 -21.48 7.80 -12.22
C ALA A 45 -22.05 9.17 -11.80
N LEU A 46 -21.32 10.24 -12.07
CA LEU A 46 -21.77 11.61 -11.87
C LEU A 46 -21.82 12.37 -13.20
N PRO A 47 -22.80 13.27 -13.40
CA PRO A 47 -23.79 13.71 -12.41
C PRO A 47 -25.05 12.82 -12.33
N SER A 48 -25.19 11.81 -13.21
CA SER A 48 -26.42 11.01 -13.32
C SER A 48 -26.81 10.24 -12.05
N GLN A 49 -25.86 10.05 -11.13
CA GLN A 49 -25.99 9.20 -9.94
C GLN A 49 -26.34 7.74 -10.27
N ASN A 50 -26.06 7.30 -11.50
CA ASN A 50 -26.32 5.94 -11.92
C ASN A 50 -25.33 4.97 -11.26
N CYS A 51 -25.83 3.98 -10.54
CA CYS A 51 -25.01 2.94 -9.92
C CYS A 51 -24.60 1.91 -10.99
N LEU A 52 -23.41 2.07 -11.55
CA LEU A 52 -22.88 1.22 -12.62
C LEU A 52 -22.53 -0.19 -12.12
N TYR A 53 -21.82 -0.25 -10.99
CA TYR A 53 -21.31 -1.50 -10.42
C TYR A 53 -21.60 -1.57 -8.93
N LYS A 54 -21.85 -2.77 -8.43
CA LYS A 54 -22.07 -3.07 -7.02
C LYS A 54 -21.52 -4.46 -6.71
N VAL A 55 -20.81 -4.58 -5.59
CA VAL A 55 -20.29 -5.86 -5.10
C VAL A 55 -20.53 -5.97 -3.59
N LYS A 56 -20.79 -7.20 -3.13
CA LYS A 56 -20.77 -7.54 -1.71
C LYS A 56 -19.34 -7.94 -1.35
N ILE A 57 -18.71 -7.22 -0.44
CA ILE A 57 -17.31 -7.45 -0.05
C ILE A 57 -17.24 -8.63 0.93
N THR A 58 -18.13 -8.63 1.92
CA THR A 58 -18.14 -9.66 2.97
C THR A 58 -19.52 -9.76 3.61
N GLU A 59 -19.82 -10.94 4.15
CA GLU A 59 -21.02 -11.23 4.94
C GLU A 59 -20.73 -11.25 6.43
N THR A 60 -19.65 -11.92 6.80
CA THR A 60 -19.32 -12.29 8.18
C THR A 60 -18.38 -11.31 8.88
N SER A 61 -17.68 -10.45 8.13
CA SER A 61 -16.71 -9.47 8.66
C SER A 61 -17.03 -8.04 8.21
N GLN A 62 -16.22 -7.04 8.54
CA GLN A 62 -16.43 -5.65 8.15
C GLN A 62 -15.18 -5.04 7.54
N VAL A 63 -15.36 -4.12 6.58
CA VAL A 63 -14.27 -3.31 6.03
C VAL A 63 -13.86 -2.24 7.05
N VAL A 64 -12.61 -2.30 7.50
CA VAL A 64 -12.01 -1.40 8.51
C VAL A 64 -11.39 -0.18 7.84
N ARG A 65 -10.74 -0.39 6.70
CA ARG A 65 -10.14 0.65 5.85
C ARG A 65 -10.38 0.32 4.40
N ALA A 66 -10.68 1.34 3.60
CA ALA A 66 -10.77 1.23 2.17
C ALA A 66 -10.12 2.44 1.50
N SER A 67 -9.49 2.23 0.35
CA SER A 67 -8.91 3.31 -0.44
C SER A 67 -8.85 2.93 -1.91
N VAL A 68 -9.08 3.91 -2.79
CA VAL A 68 -8.79 3.75 -4.22
C VAL A 68 -7.29 3.92 -4.42
N GLN A 69 -6.65 2.87 -4.86
CA GLN A 69 -5.22 2.80 -5.11
C GLN A 69 -4.95 2.73 -6.62
N ARG A 70 -3.79 3.24 -7.02
CA ARG A 70 -3.28 3.13 -8.39
C ARG A 70 -1.94 2.46 -8.31
N LEU A 71 -1.64 1.49 -9.16
CA LEU A 71 -0.28 0.96 -9.25
C LEU A 71 0.60 1.90 -10.07
N ARG A 72 1.92 1.88 -9.84
CA ARG A 72 2.84 2.59 -10.73
C ARG A 72 2.78 1.97 -12.13
N PRO A 73 2.91 2.77 -13.20
CA PRO A 73 3.10 2.23 -14.54
C PRO A 73 4.36 1.37 -14.56
N SER A 74 4.23 0.09 -14.91
CA SER A 74 5.39 -0.78 -15.13
C SER A 74 5.86 -0.60 -16.56
N HIS A 75 7.17 -0.52 -16.78
CA HIS A 75 7.77 -0.45 -18.12
C HIS A 75 7.47 -1.70 -18.97
N ASN A 76 7.10 -2.82 -18.35
CA ASN A 76 6.87 -4.11 -19.01
C ASN A 76 5.38 -4.44 -19.21
N SER A 77 4.44 -3.71 -18.58
CA SER A 77 3.01 -3.87 -18.84
C SER A 77 2.50 -2.65 -19.63
N GLY A 78 2.17 -2.87 -20.90
CA GLY A 78 1.67 -1.83 -21.79
C GLY A 78 0.56 -1.02 -21.13
N THR A 79 0.89 0.22 -20.77
CA THR A 79 0.02 1.38 -20.55
C THR A 79 -1.37 1.10 -19.98
N SER A 80 -1.45 0.57 -18.76
CA SER A 80 -2.66 0.78 -17.95
C SER A 80 -2.27 1.13 -16.51
N THR A 81 -2.57 2.36 -16.11
CA THR A 81 -2.59 2.74 -14.69
C THR A 81 -3.78 2.03 -14.05
N ALA A 82 -3.60 0.75 -13.72
CA ALA A 82 -4.64 -0.06 -13.12
C ALA A 82 -5.00 0.54 -11.75
N SER A 83 -6.20 1.10 -11.68
CA SER A 83 -6.79 1.61 -10.45
C SER A 83 -7.65 0.52 -9.84
N PHE A 84 -7.60 0.38 -8.52
CA PHE A 84 -8.32 -0.66 -7.80
C PHE A 84 -8.80 -0.13 -6.45
N LEU A 85 -9.88 -0.71 -5.94
CA LEU A 85 -10.34 -0.50 -4.58
C LEU A 85 -9.61 -1.51 -3.69
N ALA A 86 -8.80 -1.02 -2.76
CA ALA A 86 -8.14 -1.82 -1.73
C ALA A 86 -8.96 -1.78 -0.44
N CYS A 87 -9.20 -2.95 0.16
CA CYS A 87 -9.95 -3.10 1.39
C CYS A 87 -9.15 -3.92 2.40
N TYR A 88 -9.11 -3.45 3.64
CA TYR A 88 -8.65 -4.19 4.81
C TYR A 88 -9.84 -4.53 5.68
N LEU A 89 -10.05 -5.81 5.96
CA LEU A 89 -11.20 -6.32 6.70
C LEU A 89 -10.82 -6.69 8.15
N ALA A 90 -11.81 -6.68 9.04
CA ALA A 90 -11.62 -7.03 10.46
C ALA A 90 -11.34 -8.51 10.72
N ASN A 91 -11.43 -9.37 9.70
CA ASN A 91 -10.99 -10.77 9.79
C ASN A 91 -9.53 -10.94 9.34
N GLY A 92 -8.83 -9.85 9.03
CA GLY A 92 -7.43 -9.85 8.63
C GLY A 92 -7.15 -9.98 7.14
N HIS A 93 -8.22 -10.07 6.34
CA HIS A 93 -8.12 -10.17 4.90
C HIS A 93 -7.83 -8.82 4.23
N PHE A 94 -6.93 -8.86 3.26
CA PHE A 94 -6.77 -7.87 2.23
C PHE A 94 -7.52 -8.29 0.97
N VAL A 95 -8.46 -7.45 0.57
CA VAL A 95 -9.30 -7.69 -0.61
C VAL A 95 -9.11 -6.54 -1.59
N ALA A 96 -8.91 -6.86 -2.87
CA ALA A 96 -8.79 -5.87 -3.94
C ALA A 96 -9.83 -6.09 -5.04
N PHE A 97 -10.45 -5.01 -5.52
CA PHE A 97 -11.37 -5.03 -6.65
C PHE A 97 -10.90 -4.10 -7.76
N SER A 98 -10.97 -4.52 -9.02
CA SER A 98 -10.64 -3.67 -10.16
C SER A 98 -11.65 -2.54 -10.31
N LEU A 99 -11.19 -1.36 -10.73
CA LEU A 99 -12.10 -0.26 -11.08
C LEU A 99 -12.16 -0.06 -12.60
N PRO A 100 -13.33 0.34 -13.13
CA PRO A 100 -14.58 0.61 -12.41
C PRO A 100 -15.43 -0.64 -12.11
N SER A 101 -15.08 -1.80 -12.68
CA SER A 101 -15.97 -2.97 -12.77
C SER A 101 -16.25 -3.73 -11.46
N LEU A 102 -15.50 -3.45 -10.40
CA LEU A 102 -15.53 -4.17 -9.11
C LEU A 102 -15.31 -5.69 -9.24
N ARG A 103 -14.48 -6.13 -10.21
CA ARG A 103 -14.07 -7.54 -10.31
C ARG A 103 -13.04 -7.83 -9.22
N LEU A 104 -13.21 -8.93 -8.49
CA LEU A 104 -12.22 -9.37 -7.49
C LEU A 104 -10.86 -9.62 -8.17
N LEU A 105 -9.81 -9.02 -7.62
CA LEU A 105 -8.42 -9.17 -8.07
C LEU A 105 -7.59 -9.99 -7.09
N MET A 106 -7.78 -9.79 -5.78
CA MET A 106 -7.13 -10.58 -4.74
C MET A 106 -8.00 -10.66 -3.49
N ASP A 107 -7.81 -11.75 -2.75
CA ASP A 107 -8.31 -11.98 -1.41
C ASP A 107 -7.25 -12.79 -0.66
N VAL A 108 -6.59 -12.18 0.32
CA VAL A 108 -5.46 -12.77 1.04
C VAL A 108 -5.61 -12.52 2.53
N ASP A 109 -5.59 -13.59 3.34
CA ASP A 109 -5.46 -13.48 4.79
C ASP A 109 -3.99 -13.24 5.15
N TYR A 110 -3.70 -12.09 5.74
CA TYR A 110 -2.31 -11.68 6.00
C TYR A 110 -2.13 -10.96 7.34
N LEU A 111 -3.00 -9.99 7.65
CA LEU A 111 -2.77 -9.07 8.76
C LEU A 111 -3.85 -9.24 9.83
N PRO A 112 -3.58 -9.90 10.97
CA PRO A 112 -4.60 -10.09 12.00
C PRO A 112 -5.14 -8.75 12.50
N TYR A 113 -6.45 -8.72 12.76
CA TYR A 113 -7.11 -7.55 13.30
C TYR A 113 -6.79 -7.37 14.78
N THR A 114 -5.90 -6.43 15.08
CA THR A 114 -5.61 -5.96 16.44
C THR A 114 -5.91 -4.46 16.56
N GLU A 115 -6.13 -3.97 17.78
CA GLU A 115 -6.37 -2.55 18.04
C GLU A 115 -5.21 -1.65 17.56
N CYS A 116 -3.96 -2.11 17.72
CA CYS A 116 -2.79 -1.35 17.27
C CYS A 116 -2.79 -1.21 15.74
N VAL A 117 -3.00 -2.31 15.04
CA VAL A 117 -3.00 -2.36 13.58
C VAL A 117 -4.19 -1.58 13.01
N SER A 118 -5.41 -1.82 13.50
CA SER A 118 -6.61 -1.19 12.96
C SER A 118 -6.60 0.34 13.07
N ARG A 119 -6.00 0.86 14.15
CA ARG A 119 -5.83 2.31 14.37
C ARG A 119 -4.72 2.91 13.54
N SER A 120 -3.61 2.19 13.37
CA SER A 120 -2.42 2.72 12.67
C SER A 120 -2.41 2.47 11.16
N PHE A 121 -3.20 1.51 10.65
CA PHE A 121 -3.19 1.15 9.24
C PHE A 121 -3.59 2.34 8.35
N ALA A 122 -2.69 2.68 7.43
CA ALA A 122 -2.87 3.74 6.47
C ALA A 122 -2.49 3.28 5.06
N PHE A 123 -3.34 3.62 4.10
CA PHE A 123 -3.01 3.51 2.68
C PHE A 123 -2.16 4.70 2.25
N GLY A 124 -1.05 4.41 1.59
CA GLY A 124 -0.20 5.39 0.93
C GLY A 124 -0.56 5.58 -0.54
N GLN A 125 0.43 6.02 -1.31
CA GLN A 125 0.35 6.12 -2.76
C GLN A 125 0.87 4.85 -3.42
N TYR A 126 0.51 4.65 -4.68
CA TYR A 126 1.09 3.60 -5.53
C TYR A 126 0.92 2.16 -5.02
N GLY A 127 -0.17 1.87 -4.28
CA GLY A 127 -0.37 0.55 -3.68
C GLY A 127 0.65 0.25 -2.59
N GLN A 128 1.10 1.26 -1.84
CA GLN A 128 1.85 1.09 -0.60
C GLN A 128 0.90 1.27 0.58
N SER A 129 1.11 0.52 1.66
CA SER A 129 0.42 0.74 2.93
C SER A 129 1.40 0.60 4.08
N VAL A 130 1.11 1.24 5.20
CA VAL A 130 1.89 1.14 6.43
C VAL A 130 0.98 0.89 7.62
N TYR A 131 1.52 0.22 8.64
CA TYR A 131 0.88 0.06 9.93
C TYR A 131 1.96 -0.13 11.01
N LEU A 132 1.59 0.08 12.27
CA LEU A 132 2.44 -0.22 13.41
C LEU A 132 2.13 -1.63 13.92
N VAL A 133 3.17 -2.45 14.06
CA VAL A 133 3.09 -3.76 14.74
C VAL A 133 3.21 -3.56 16.25
N SER A 134 4.06 -2.61 16.64
CA SER A 134 4.24 -2.11 18.00
C SER A 134 4.41 -0.59 17.98
N PRO A 135 4.37 0.11 19.13
CA PRO A 135 4.59 1.57 19.17
C PRO A 135 5.91 2.05 18.54
N SER A 136 6.91 1.17 18.42
CA SER A 136 8.23 1.48 17.89
C SER A 136 8.56 0.76 16.57
N GLU A 137 7.63 -0.04 16.03
CA GLU A 137 7.87 -0.87 14.85
C GLU A 137 6.85 -0.58 13.76
N LEU A 138 7.32 0.09 12.70
CA LEU A 138 6.53 0.40 11.51
C LEU A 138 6.79 -0.66 10.43
N THR A 139 5.72 -1.29 9.97
CA THR A 139 5.76 -2.22 8.84
C THR A 139 5.17 -1.56 7.61
N LYS A 140 5.86 -1.73 6.49
CA LYS A 140 5.42 -1.28 5.17
C LYS A 140 5.08 -2.51 4.32
N ILE A 141 3.93 -2.46 3.65
CA ILE A 141 3.48 -3.48 2.71
C ILE A 141 3.19 -2.87 1.35
N THR A 142 3.20 -3.70 0.31
CA THR A 142 2.87 -3.28 -1.05
C THR A 142 1.94 -4.26 -1.73
N TRP A 143 1.01 -3.70 -2.50
CA TRP A 143 0.09 -4.40 -3.38
C TRP A 143 0.69 -4.62 -4.78
N ALA A 144 1.88 -4.07 -5.05
CA ALA A 144 2.51 -4.04 -6.35
C ALA A 144 3.52 -5.20 -6.48
N SER A 145 3.36 -6.05 -7.50
CA SER A 145 4.21 -7.23 -7.70
C SER A 145 5.61 -6.90 -8.22
N ASP A 146 5.76 -5.79 -8.94
CA ASP A 146 7.03 -5.29 -9.47
C ASP A 146 8.00 -4.88 -8.36
N VAL A 147 7.49 -4.35 -7.25
CA VAL A 147 8.31 -4.07 -6.07
C VAL A 147 8.92 -5.37 -5.53
N CYS A 148 8.13 -6.44 -5.45
CA CYS A 148 8.60 -7.75 -4.99
C CYS A 148 9.72 -8.31 -5.90
N ALA A 149 9.56 -8.18 -7.21
CA ALA A 149 10.58 -8.63 -8.19
C ALA A 149 11.92 -7.88 -8.04
N ASN A 150 11.87 -6.60 -7.66
CA ASN A 150 13.05 -5.74 -7.54
C ASN A 150 13.60 -5.62 -6.10
N LEU A 151 13.04 -6.37 -5.14
CA LEU A 151 13.42 -6.23 -3.73
C LEU A 151 14.92 -6.41 -3.49
N ARG A 152 15.55 -7.33 -4.21
CA ARG A 152 17.00 -7.60 -4.08
C ARG A 152 17.83 -6.38 -4.47
N ASP A 153 17.48 -5.74 -5.58
CA ASP A 153 18.21 -4.56 -6.07
C ASP A 153 17.96 -3.32 -5.20
N MET A 154 16.87 -3.33 -4.43
CA MET A 154 16.55 -2.28 -3.45
C MET A 154 17.23 -2.48 -2.10
N GLN A 155 17.82 -3.65 -1.83
CA GLN A 155 18.59 -3.87 -0.61
C GLN A 155 19.94 -3.16 -0.73
N GLY A 156 20.17 -2.17 0.13
CA GLY A 156 21.47 -1.49 0.22
C GLY A 156 22.50 -2.30 1.01
N GLU A 157 23.77 -1.95 0.84
CA GLU A 157 24.87 -2.49 1.64
C GLU A 157 25.10 -1.59 2.88
N ILE A 158 25.19 -2.20 4.06
CA ILE A 158 25.48 -1.50 5.33
C ILE A 158 26.98 -1.22 5.47
N PHE A 159 27.80 -2.01 4.79
CA PHE A 159 29.24 -1.88 4.82
C PHE A 159 29.69 -0.99 3.67
N LEU A 160 30.09 0.23 4.00
CA LEU A 160 30.88 1.04 3.10
C LEU A 160 32.35 0.63 3.29
N PRO A 161 33.05 0.15 2.24
CA PRO A 161 34.48 -0.11 2.35
C PRO A 161 35.17 1.20 2.75
N SER A 162 35.72 1.21 3.96
CA SER A 162 36.50 2.32 4.49
C SER A 162 37.93 1.85 4.62
N ASN A 163 38.88 2.69 4.20
CA ASN A 163 40.27 2.43 4.49
C ASN A 163 40.47 2.52 6.00
N MET A 164 41.03 1.45 6.59
CA MET A 164 41.39 1.43 8.00
C MET A 164 42.21 2.69 8.31
N PRO A 165 41.82 3.51 9.30
CA PRO A 165 42.60 4.69 9.66
C PRO A 165 44.01 4.23 10.05
N GLU A 166 45.01 5.02 9.66
CA GLU A 166 46.39 4.71 10.02
C GLU A 166 46.52 4.63 11.55
N PRO A 167 47.19 3.60 12.10
CA PRO A 167 47.30 3.44 13.55
C PRO A 167 47.84 4.72 14.20
N PRO A 168 47.23 5.21 15.29
CA PRO A 168 47.69 6.41 15.94
C PRO A 168 49.15 6.23 16.39
N LYS A 169 50.00 7.21 16.04
CA LYS A 169 51.43 7.19 16.41
C LYS A 169 51.54 7.13 17.93
N LYS A 170 52.49 6.33 18.46
CA LYS A 170 52.71 6.09 19.91
C LYS A 170 52.71 7.34 20.81
N ASN A 171 52.95 8.53 20.25
CA ASN A 171 53.01 9.80 20.98
C ASN A 171 51.70 10.62 20.95
N PHE A 172 50.64 10.15 20.28
CA PHE A 172 49.39 10.91 20.12
C PHE A 172 48.62 11.06 21.45
N PHE A 173 48.47 9.98 22.23
CA PHE A 173 47.88 10.02 23.58
C PHE A 173 48.75 10.80 24.57
N LYS A 174 50.06 10.81 24.34
CA LYS A 174 51.02 11.53 25.19
C LYS A 174 50.91 13.04 25.05
N ASN A 175 50.33 13.57 23.96
CA ASN A 175 50.08 15.01 23.81
C ASN A 175 48.63 15.40 24.12
N LEU A 176 47.66 14.50 23.89
CA LEU A 176 46.24 14.77 24.16
C LEU A 176 45.86 14.67 25.65
N LEU A 177 46.59 13.86 26.44
CA LEU A 177 46.35 13.68 27.89
C LEU A 177 47.46 14.27 28.77
N SER A 178 48.47 14.92 28.19
CA SER A 178 49.59 15.53 28.96
C SER A 178 49.37 17.00 29.33
N GLY A 179 48.13 17.48 29.27
CA GLY A 179 47.72 18.58 30.14
C GLY A 179 47.48 18.01 31.53
N THR A 180 48.53 17.95 32.36
CA THR A 180 48.53 17.50 33.77
C THR A 180 48.09 16.05 34.01
N LEU A 181 49.05 15.13 34.18
CA LEU A 181 49.08 14.16 35.30
C LEU A 181 50.36 13.31 35.21
N VAL A 182 51.21 13.48 36.21
CA VAL A 182 52.40 12.68 36.47
C VAL A 182 51.96 11.45 37.25
N SER A 183 51.99 10.28 36.63
CA SER A 183 52.45 9.00 37.16
C SER A 183 51.92 7.86 36.29
N SER A 184 52.72 6.80 36.19
CA SER A 184 52.48 5.57 35.46
C SER A 184 51.01 5.14 35.43
N LEU A 185 50.39 5.23 34.25
CA LEU A 185 49.11 4.59 34.00
C LEU A 185 49.34 3.07 34.00
N ASP A 186 48.90 2.47 35.10
CA ASP A 186 48.83 1.05 35.34
C ASP A 186 48.08 0.34 34.23
N ARG A 187 48.59 -0.82 33.80
CA ARG A 187 48.13 -1.54 32.61
C ARG A 187 46.72 -2.11 32.78
N ASP A 188 46.23 -2.13 34.02
CA ASP A 188 44.95 -2.74 34.41
C ASP A 188 43.76 -1.77 34.36
N GLU A 189 43.98 -0.45 34.24
CA GLU A 189 42.90 0.54 34.05
C GLU A 189 42.51 0.71 32.57
N LEU A 190 43.33 0.23 31.63
CA LEU A 190 43.16 0.43 30.18
C LEU A 190 42.23 -0.59 29.50
N CYS A 191 41.44 -1.34 30.26
CA CYS A 191 40.40 -2.24 29.75
C CYS A 191 38.98 -1.79 30.11
N LYS A 192 38.78 -0.51 30.45
CA LYS A 192 37.41 0.04 30.64
C LYS A 192 36.73 0.53 29.35
N PHE A 193 37.42 0.52 28.21
CA PHE A 193 36.79 0.74 26.90
C PHE A 193 36.35 -0.55 26.18
N ASP A 194 36.84 -1.71 26.61
CA ASP A 194 36.38 -3.00 26.07
C ASP A 194 34.99 -3.40 26.58
N HIS A 195 34.47 -2.75 27.63
CA HIS A 195 33.13 -3.01 28.11
C HIS A 195 32.02 -2.39 27.23
N ILE A 196 32.37 -1.46 26.32
CA ILE A 196 31.42 -0.91 25.34
C ILE A 196 31.42 -1.76 24.06
N THR A 197 32.56 -2.31 23.65
CA THR A 197 32.64 -3.13 22.44
C THR A 197 32.11 -4.56 22.66
N THR A 198 32.22 -5.10 23.88
CA THR A 198 31.67 -6.44 24.20
C THR A 198 30.15 -6.42 24.38
N SER A 199 29.53 -5.26 24.65
CA SER A 199 28.06 -5.13 24.69
C SER A 199 27.41 -5.18 23.30
N CYS A 200 28.16 -4.94 22.22
CA CYS A 200 27.62 -4.99 20.86
C CYS A 200 27.76 -6.37 20.20
N HIS A 201 28.52 -7.29 20.79
CA HIS A 201 28.72 -8.64 20.25
C HIS A 201 27.94 -9.74 20.99
N SER A 202 27.31 -9.44 22.13
CA SER A 202 26.50 -10.38 22.91
C SER A 202 24.99 -10.29 22.68
N SER A 203 24.48 -9.28 21.96
CA SER A 203 23.04 -9.17 21.70
C SER A 203 22.57 -9.80 20.36
N PHE A 204 23.46 -10.49 19.64
CA PHE A 204 23.15 -11.15 18.35
C PHE A 204 23.28 -12.69 18.40
N ALA A 205 23.38 -13.28 19.60
CA ALA A 205 23.55 -14.73 19.78
C ALA A 205 22.51 -15.38 20.73
N GLU A 206 21.33 -14.77 20.90
CA GLU A 206 20.16 -15.42 21.48
C GLU A 206 18.96 -15.25 20.52
N PHE A 207 18.97 -16.00 19.41
CA PHE A 207 17.78 -16.50 18.71
C PHE A 207 18.23 -17.59 17.72
N SER A 208 18.55 -18.76 18.27
CA SER A 208 18.43 -20.09 17.65
C SER A 208 18.44 -21.14 18.73
#